data_AF-A0A679IU69-F1
#
_entry.id   AF-A0A679IU69-F1
#
_cell.length_a   1.000
_cell.length_b   1.000
_cell.length_c   1.000
_cell.angle_alpha   90.00
_cell.angle_beta   90.00
_cell.angle_gamma   90.00
#
_symmetry.space_group_name_H-M   'P 1'
#
loop_
_entity.id
_entity.type
_entity.pdbx_description
1 polymer ?
#
loop_
_entity_poly.entity_id
_entity_poly.type
_entity_poly.pdbx_seq_one_letter_code
_entity_poly.pdbx_strand_id
1 'polypeptide(L)'
;MTAAQPIKIAILAMGGEGGGVLADWIVDMGEANGYVAQTTSVPGVAQRTGATIYYVELYPLAQAEADGGRPVLALMPLPGDVDVVLASELMEAGRAVQRGLVTQERTTLIASTHRVFSIAEKSALGDGRVESGQLLAHTARAAKRFIRFDMAQAAEASGSVISAVLFGALAGSGVLPFSRAQFESTIERGGVGVKPSLKAFGAAFDRAQGGDDGEPAVQAAVAAPAPQPRHPAVRALVERVQRSFPEAAQNLLLEGVRRLIDYQDVAYAGLYLDRMAAVAAIPGDNQRLLDETARHLALWMSYEDTARVAALKTRATRFERVRGEARVQPDQVLAINEYMHPRLQEICETLPGGIGRWLMGSTLPKKLVERFTQHGRVIQTSSLRGYLMLRTVAAMKRWRLSTMRYADENRRIEQWLQRIAATAQRNPELAVELAQCQRLVKGYSDTHERGVRNYDTVMRAFERAGAALAPATLRELRDAALADEHGHKLQAALVQHALA
;
A
#
# COMPACT_ATOMS: atom_id res chain seq x y z
N MET A 1 -29.03 32.79 -28.72
CA MET A 1 -27.97 33.27 -27.81
C MET A 1 -27.76 32.19 -26.78
N THR A 2 -26.58 31.55 -26.75
CA THR A 2 -26.24 30.57 -25.71
C THR A 2 -26.20 31.31 -24.38
N ALA A 3 -27.09 30.96 -23.45
CA ALA A 3 -27.11 31.51 -22.10
C ALA A 3 -25.75 31.26 -21.43
N ALA A 4 -25.20 32.27 -20.76
CA ALA A 4 -23.99 32.10 -19.97
C ALA A 4 -24.20 30.99 -18.93
N GLN A 5 -23.23 30.11 -18.78
CA GLN A 5 -23.27 29.00 -17.82
C GLN A 5 -22.29 29.27 -16.68
N PRO A 6 -22.61 28.88 -15.44
CA PRO A 6 -21.65 28.92 -14.35
C PRO A 6 -20.48 27.98 -14.63
N ILE A 7 -19.29 28.32 -14.13
CA ILE A 7 -18.13 27.44 -14.12
C ILE A 7 -18.32 26.43 -12.99
N LYS A 8 -18.28 25.13 -13.31
CA LYS A 8 -18.60 24.05 -12.38
C LYS A 8 -17.35 23.29 -12.00
N ILE A 9 -16.99 23.32 -10.71
CA ILE A 9 -15.75 22.77 -10.18
C ILE A 9 -16.06 21.72 -9.11
N ALA A 10 -15.55 20.50 -9.29
CA ALA A 10 -15.63 19.46 -8.26
C ALA A 10 -14.25 19.17 -7.67
N ILE A 11 -14.15 19.12 -6.35
CA ILE A 11 -12.92 18.85 -5.60
C ILE A 11 -13.11 17.56 -4.83
N LEU A 12 -12.36 16.53 -5.17
CA LEU A 12 -12.34 15.26 -4.47
C LEU A 12 -11.09 15.19 -3.61
N ALA A 13 -11.27 15.31 -2.30
CA ALA A 13 -10.17 15.33 -1.36
C ALA A 13 -10.34 14.26 -0.28
N MET A 14 -9.25 13.58 0.08
CA MET A 14 -9.26 12.74 1.27
C MET A 14 -9.39 13.62 2.53
N GLY A 15 -10.04 13.08 3.55
CA GLY A 15 -10.18 13.77 4.83
C GLY A 15 -8.82 14.17 5.41
N GLY A 16 -8.63 15.46 5.70
CA GLY A 16 -7.39 16.02 6.24
C GLY A 16 -6.43 16.61 5.20
N GLU A 17 -6.74 16.55 3.90
CA GLU A 17 -5.86 17.09 2.83
C GLU A 17 -6.19 18.53 2.41
N GLY A 18 -7.09 19.20 3.13
CA GLY A 18 -7.40 20.61 2.88
C GLY A 18 -8.35 20.85 1.69
N GLY A 19 -9.18 19.87 1.32
CA GLY A 19 -10.21 20.07 0.28
C GLY A 19 -11.16 21.24 0.58
N GLY A 20 -11.55 21.41 1.85
CA GLY A 20 -12.35 22.56 2.28
C GLY A 20 -11.61 23.89 2.12
N VAL A 21 -10.33 23.93 2.54
CA VAL A 21 -9.48 25.13 2.36
C VAL A 21 -9.35 25.50 0.88
N LEU A 22 -9.20 24.51 0.00
CA LEU A 22 -9.15 24.73 -1.44
C LEU A 22 -10.48 25.28 -1.99
N ALA A 23 -11.62 24.72 -1.54
CA ALA A 23 -12.94 25.22 -1.91
C ALA A 23 -13.13 26.68 -1.45
N ASP A 24 -12.77 26.99 -0.21
CA ASP A 24 -12.87 28.33 0.38
C ASP A 24 -11.99 29.33 -0.37
N TRP A 25 -10.78 28.95 -0.77
CA TRP A 25 -9.93 29.79 -1.62
C TRP A 25 -10.54 30.05 -3.00
N ILE A 26 -11.17 29.06 -3.63
CA ILE A 26 -11.82 29.27 -4.94
C ILE A 26 -13.02 30.21 -4.81
N VAL A 27 -13.81 30.08 -3.74
CA VAL A 27 -14.93 30.98 -3.43
C VAL A 27 -14.44 32.40 -3.18
N ASP A 28 -13.49 32.60 -2.25
CA ASP A 28 -12.93 33.91 -1.93
C ASP A 28 -12.28 34.57 -3.16
N MET A 29 -11.60 33.79 -3.99
CA MET A 29 -11.04 34.26 -5.25
C MET A 29 -12.13 34.70 -6.24
N GLY A 30 -13.23 33.96 -6.37
CA GLY A 30 -14.36 34.35 -7.22
C GLY A 30 -15.02 35.65 -6.72
N GLU A 31 -15.40 35.70 -5.45
CA GLU A 31 -16.11 36.83 -4.85
C GLU A 31 -15.29 38.12 -4.89
N ALA A 32 -13.99 38.04 -4.58
CA ALA A 32 -13.08 39.19 -4.65
C ALA A 32 -12.89 39.73 -6.08
N ASN A 33 -13.24 38.96 -7.11
CA ASN A 33 -13.02 39.29 -8.51
C ASN A 33 -14.33 39.36 -9.33
N GLY A 34 -15.44 39.67 -8.67
CA GLY A 34 -16.71 39.99 -9.34
C GLY A 34 -17.48 38.76 -9.82
N TYR A 35 -17.39 37.64 -9.11
CA TYR A 35 -18.22 36.45 -9.34
C TYR A 35 -19.13 36.19 -8.15
N VAL A 36 -20.34 35.72 -8.43
CA VAL A 36 -21.18 35.03 -7.45
C VAL A 36 -20.66 33.60 -7.33
N ALA A 37 -20.31 33.20 -6.10
CA ALA A 37 -19.81 31.87 -5.80
C ALA A 37 -20.76 31.11 -4.88
N GLN A 38 -20.88 29.81 -5.07
CA GLN A 38 -21.54 28.91 -4.12
C GLN A 38 -20.69 27.66 -3.93
N THR A 39 -20.57 27.20 -2.69
CA THR A 39 -19.89 25.95 -2.36
C THR A 39 -20.80 25.03 -1.56
N THR A 40 -20.74 23.73 -1.86
CA THR A 40 -21.36 22.67 -1.05
C THR A 40 -20.37 21.54 -0.82
N SER A 41 -20.63 20.71 0.18
CA SER A 41 -19.78 19.55 0.46
C SER A 41 -20.60 18.33 0.85
N VAL A 42 -20.22 17.18 0.29
CA VAL A 42 -20.73 15.86 0.69
C VAL A 42 -19.60 15.13 1.41
N PRO A 43 -19.65 15.01 2.75
CA PRO A 43 -18.62 14.34 3.52
C PRO A 43 -18.59 12.84 3.22
N GLY A 44 -17.39 12.27 3.15
CA GLY A 44 -17.20 10.82 3.10
C GLY A 44 -17.61 10.15 4.42
N VAL A 45 -18.06 8.89 4.34
CA VAL A 45 -18.54 8.09 5.48
C VAL A 45 -17.50 7.81 6.58
N ALA A 46 -16.20 8.04 6.34
CA ALA A 46 -15.15 8.07 7.37
C ALA A 46 -13.81 8.63 6.84
N GLN A 47 -12.89 8.97 7.75
CA GLN A 47 -11.50 9.32 7.38
C GLN A 47 -10.85 8.14 6.64
N ARG A 48 -10.31 8.40 5.45
CA ARG A 48 -9.58 7.43 4.60
C ARG A 48 -10.42 6.26 4.04
N THR A 49 -11.74 6.30 4.14
CA THR A 49 -12.65 5.34 3.47
C THR A 49 -13.32 5.92 2.23
N GLY A 50 -13.53 7.24 2.17
CA GLY A 50 -14.03 7.95 0.99
C GLY A 50 -13.55 9.40 0.95
N ALA A 51 -13.43 10.00 -0.24
CA ALA A 51 -13.24 11.45 -0.36
C ALA A 51 -14.48 12.22 0.09
N THR A 52 -14.23 13.39 0.64
CA THR A 52 -15.20 14.47 0.67
C THR A 52 -15.22 15.11 -0.71
N ILE A 53 -16.41 15.27 -1.27
CA ILE A 53 -16.61 16.00 -2.53
C ILE A 53 -17.05 17.41 -2.17
N TYR A 54 -16.26 18.41 -2.55
CA TYR A 54 -16.67 19.80 -2.53
C TYR A 54 -17.07 20.22 -3.93
N TYR A 55 -18.13 21.00 -4.06
CA TYR A 55 -18.63 21.47 -5.34
C TYR A 55 -18.74 22.99 -5.30
N VAL A 56 -18.13 23.65 -6.29
CA VAL A 56 -18.10 25.10 -6.40
C VAL A 56 -18.66 25.51 -7.76
N GLU A 57 -19.59 26.46 -7.75
CA GLU A 57 -20.03 27.15 -8.97
C GLU A 57 -19.64 28.63 -8.91
N LEU A 58 -19.10 29.15 -10.02
CA LEU A 58 -18.75 30.56 -10.19
C LEU A 58 -19.53 31.15 -11.36
N TYR A 59 -20.28 32.23 -11.13
CA TYR A 59 -21.03 32.94 -12.15
C TYR A 59 -20.64 34.43 -12.18
N PRO A 60 -20.34 35.05 -13.33
CA PRO A 60 -19.95 36.46 -13.38
C PRO A 60 -21.05 37.38 -12.85
N LEU A 61 -20.73 38.25 -11.89
CA LEU A 61 -21.69 39.18 -11.29
C LEU A 61 -22.27 40.14 -12.33
N ALA A 62 -21.42 40.66 -13.23
CA ALA A 62 -21.86 41.54 -14.32
C ALA A 62 -22.89 40.88 -15.24
N GLN A 63 -22.79 39.56 -15.44
CA GLN A 63 -23.78 38.82 -16.23
C GLN A 63 -25.08 38.64 -15.44
N ALA A 64 -25.00 38.34 -14.14
CA ALA A 64 -26.19 38.24 -13.28
C ALA A 64 -26.98 39.56 -13.24
N GLU A 65 -26.26 40.68 -13.16
CA GLU A 65 -26.85 42.02 -13.24
C GLU A 65 -27.52 42.27 -14.60
N ALA A 66 -26.86 41.89 -15.70
CA ALA A 66 -27.42 42.00 -17.05
C ALA A 66 -28.67 41.12 -17.25
N ASP A 67 -28.71 39.94 -16.62
CA ASP A 67 -29.84 39.01 -16.65
C ASP A 67 -30.98 39.45 -15.71
N GLY A 68 -30.77 40.50 -14.90
CA GLY A 68 -31.79 41.08 -14.02
C GLY A 68 -32.09 40.27 -12.76
N GLY A 69 -31.18 39.39 -12.32
CA GLY A 69 -31.40 38.54 -11.14
C GLY A 69 -30.18 37.77 -10.66
N ARG A 70 -30.29 37.13 -9.49
CA ARG A 70 -29.22 36.25 -8.97
C ARG A 70 -29.34 34.86 -9.61
N PRO A 71 -28.21 34.24 -10.03
CA PRO A 71 -28.24 32.88 -10.57
C PRO A 71 -28.63 31.89 -9.47
N VAL A 72 -29.38 30.85 -9.85
CA VAL A 72 -29.62 29.68 -8.99
C VAL A 72 -28.52 28.67 -9.29
N LEU A 73 -27.62 28.49 -8.33
CA LEU A 73 -26.46 27.61 -8.46
C LEU A 73 -26.78 26.22 -7.90
N ALA A 74 -26.26 25.17 -8.54
CA ALA A 74 -26.52 23.80 -8.14
C ALA A 74 -25.83 23.44 -6.82
N LEU A 75 -26.42 22.49 -6.08
CA LEU A 75 -25.90 22.04 -4.78
C LEU A 75 -25.02 20.78 -4.89
N MET A 76 -24.90 20.19 -6.07
CA MET A 76 -24.11 18.98 -6.29
C MET A 76 -23.62 18.90 -7.74
N PRO A 77 -22.46 18.27 -7.99
CA PRO A 77 -21.96 18.06 -9.34
C PRO A 77 -22.84 17.03 -10.06
N LEU A 78 -23.21 17.32 -11.30
CA LEU A 78 -23.94 16.39 -12.16
C LEU A 78 -22.97 15.66 -13.10
N PRO A 79 -23.09 14.33 -13.27
CA PRO A 79 -22.30 13.60 -14.25
C PRO A 79 -22.45 14.19 -15.66
N GLY A 80 -21.33 14.38 -16.37
CA GLY A 80 -21.29 15.03 -17.67
C GLY A 80 -21.36 16.57 -17.65
N ASP A 81 -21.48 17.19 -16.47
CA ASP A 81 -21.67 18.62 -16.33
C ASP A 81 -20.69 19.30 -15.36
N VAL A 82 -19.42 18.88 -15.39
CA VAL A 82 -18.35 19.48 -14.59
C VAL A 82 -17.20 19.93 -15.48
N ASP A 83 -16.81 21.19 -15.37
CA ASP A 83 -15.78 21.81 -16.21
C ASP A 83 -14.37 21.54 -15.67
N VAL A 84 -14.22 21.52 -14.34
CA VAL A 84 -12.96 21.27 -13.66
C VAL A 84 -13.13 20.24 -12.56
N VAL A 85 -12.27 19.22 -12.55
CA VAL A 85 -12.16 18.29 -11.44
C VAL A 85 -10.78 18.40 -10.83
N LEU A 86 -10.71 18.61 -9.52
CA LEU A 86 -9.49 18.61 -8.72
C LEU A 86 -9.49 17.36 -7.85
N ALA A 87 -8.48 16.50 -7.96
CA ALA A 87 -8.35 15.31 -7.13
C ALA A 87 -7.04 15.33 -6.34
N SER A 88 -7.14 15.27 -5.01
CA SER A 88 -5.95 15.31 -4.16
C SER A 88 -5.11 14.04 -4.26
N GLU A 89 -5.67 12.92 -4.70
CA GLU A 89 -5.01 11.62 -4.82
C GLU A 89 -5.54 10.83 -6.04
N LEU A 90 -4.74 9.90 -6.56
CA LEU A 90 -5.02 9.23 -7.84
C LEU A 90 -6.26 8.29 -7.80
N MET A 91 -6.55 7.61 -6.69
CA MET A 91 -7.80 6.86 -6.52
C MET A 91 -9.01 7.79 -6.58
N GLU A 92 -8.91 9.01 -6.04
CA GLU A 92 -9.99 9.98 -6.13
C GLU A 92 -10.23 10.47 -7.56
N ALA A 93 -9.17 10.63 -8.36
CA ALA A 93 -9.31 10.86 -9.79
C ALA A 93 -10.04 9.68 -10.48
N GLY A 94 -9.68 8.44 -10.16
CA GLY A 94 -10.37 7.25 -10.68
C GLY A 94 -11.85 7.19 -10.29
N ARG A 95 -12.17 7.54 -9.05
CA ARG A 95 -13.57 7.63 -8.56
C ARG A 95 -14.36 8.75 -9.23
N ALA A 96 -13.73 9.89 -9.53
CA ALA A 96 -14.37 10.97 -10.28
C ALA A 96 -14.77 10.51 -11.69
N VAL A 97 -13.89 9.76 -12.37
CA VAL A 97 -14.17 9.13 -13.67
C VAL A 97 -15.31 8.12 -13.54
N GLN A 98 -15.25 7.23 -12.54
CA GLN A 98 -16.31 6.23 -12.32
C GLN A 98 -17.69 6.86 -12.06
N ARG A 99 -17.72 8.03 -11.39
CA ARG A 99 -18.95 8.80 -11.14
C ARG A 99 -19.43 9.60 -12.36
N GLY A 100 -18.70 9.59 -13.46
CA GLY A 100 -19.03 10.36 -14.66
C GLY A 100 -18.81 11.87 -14.52
N LEU A 101 -18.06 12.32 -13.51
CA LEU A 101 -17.74 13.74 -13.32
C LEU A 101 -16.65 14.23 -14.28
N VAL A 102 -15.89 13.30 -14.86
CA VAL A 102 -14.82 13.60 -15.81
C VAL A 102 -15.24 13.08 -17.19
N THR A 103 -15.31 13.97 -18.17
CA THR A 103 -15.62 13.60 -19.56
C THR A 103 -14.67 14.23 -20.58
N GLN A 104 -14.60 13.60 -21.76
CA GLN A 104 -13.69 13.99 -22.84
C GLN A 104 -14.08 15.31 -23.50
N GLU A 105 -15.36 15.67 -23.42
CA GLU A 105 -15.92 16.82 -24.13
C GLU A 105 -15.64 18.14 -23.40
N ARG A 106 -15.57 18.11 -22.06
CA ARG A 106 -15.55 19.34 -21.25
C ARG A 106 -14.50 19.39 -20.14
N THR A 107 -14.18 18.28 -19.49
CA THR A 107 -13.55 18.37 -18.16
C THR A 107 -12.03 18.52 -18.24
N THR A 108 -11.51 19.58 -17.62
CA THR A 108 -10.10 19.66 -17.23
C THR A 108 -9.92 18.97 -15.88
N LEU A 109 -9.22 17.84 -15.88
CA LEU A 109 -8.88 17.10 -14.67
C LEU A 109 -7.47 17.48 -14.20
N ILE A 110 -7.35 17.82 -12.93
CA ILE A 110 -6.09 18.11 -12.26
C ILE A 110 -5.98 17.15 -11.07
N ALA A 111 -5.00 16.25 -11.09
CA ALA A 111 -4.87 15.24 -10.04
C ALA A 111 -3.44 14.97 -9.61
N SER A 112 -3.27 14.66 -8.33
CA SER A 112 -2.00 14.11 -7.83
C SER A 112 -1.81 12.66 -8.28
N THR A 113 -0.59 12.27 -8.66
CA THR A 113 -0.25 10.89 -9.07
C THR A 113 0.08 9.98 -7.89
N HIS A 114 0.27 10.53 -6.69
CA HIS A 114 0.59 9.77 -5.50
C HIS A 114 -0.58 8.84 -5.09
N ARG A 115 -0.23 7.81 -4.31
CA ARG A 115 -1.20 6.83 -3.80
C ARG A 115 -1.20 6.76 -2.28
N VAL A 116 -2.39 6.83 -1.70
CA VAL A 116 -2.62 6.47 -0.29
C VAL A 116 -3.58 5.32 -0.24
N PHE A 117 -3.06 4.11 -0.03
CA PHE A 117 -3.89 2.90 -0.07
C PHE A 117 -4.96 2.92 1.02
N SER A 118 -6.20 2.64 0.61
CA SER A 118 -7.36 2.57 1.48
C SER A 118 -7.26 1.39 2.45
N ILE A 119 -8.10 1.39 3.49
CA ILE A 119 -8.20 0.25 4.41
C ILE A 119 -8.62 -1.01 3.65
N ALA A 120 -9.51 -0.90 2.67
CA ALA A 120 -9.91 -2.06 1.85
C ALA A 120 -8.72 -2.68 1.11
N GLU A 121 -7.87 -1.85 0.49
CA GLU A 121 -6.67 -2.33 -0.22
C GLU A 121 -5.64 -2.96 0.73
N LYS A 122 -5.50 -2.39 1.94
CA LYS A 122 -4.56 -2.87 2.97
C LYS A 122 -5.02 -4.14 3.68
N SER A 123 -6.33 -4.31 3.87
CA SER A 123 -6.93 -5.42 4.62
C SER A 123 -7.19 -6.65 3.75
N ALA A 124 -7.04 -6.57 2.43
CA ALA A 124 -7.21 -7.73 1.56
C ALA A 124 -6.28 -8.90 1.92
N LEU A 125 -6.77 -10.13 1.82
CA LEU A 125 -5.93 -11.32 1.97
C LEU A 125 -4.96 -11.48 0.78
N GLY A 126 -5.29 -10.97 -0.40
CA GLY A 126 -4.40 -10.90 -1.55
C GLY A 126 -3.56 -9.61 -1.63
N ASP A 127 -3.10 -9.28 -2.83
CA ASP A 127 -2.71 -7.91 -3.15
C ASP A 127 -3.99 -7.14 -3.46
N GLY A 128 -4.46 -6.32 -2.53
CA GLY A 128 -5.68 -5.55 -2.68
C GLY A 128 -5.49 -4.23 -3.43
N ARG A 129 -4.25 -3.88 -3.80
CA ARG A 129 -3.94 -2.59 -4.42
C ARG A 129 -4.53 -2.53 -5.83
N VAL A 130 -5.14 -1.39 -6.14
CA VAL A 130 -5.48 -1.08 -7.54
C VAL A 130 -4.22 -0.65 -8.28
N GLU A 131 -4.02 -1.16 -9.49
CA GLU A 131 -2.86 -0.84 -10.32
C GLU A 131 -2.88 0.63 -10.76
N SER A 132 -1.81 1.36 -10.46
CA SER A 132 -1.78 2.82 -10.63
C SER A 132 -1.62 3.21 -12.10
N GLY A 133 -0.88 2.41 -12.89
CA GLY A 133 -0.75 2.60 -14.33
C GLY A 133 -2.09 2.50 -15.06
N GLN A 134 -2.91 1.51 -14.71
CA GLN A 134 -4.28 1.36 -15.22
C GLN A 134 -5.14 2.55 -14.84
N LEU A 135 -5.14 2.98 -13.56
CA LEU A 135 -5.87 4.18 -13.13
C LEU A 135 -5.46 5.40 -13.96
N LEU A 136 -4.16 5.68 -14.08
CA LEU A 136 -3.66 6.80 -14.89
C LEU A 136 -4.11 6.71 -16.35
N ALA A 137 -4.02 5.52 -16.97
CA ALA A 137 -4.42 5.32 -18.35
C ALA A 137 -5.93 5.49 -18.56
N HIS A 138 -6.75 4.99 -17.64
CA HIS A 138 -8.21 5.19 -17.68
C HIS A 138 -8.58 6.65 -17.49
N THR A 139 -7.94 7.33 -16.54
CA THR A 139 -8.16 8.74 -16.25
C THR A 139 -7.74 9.65 -17.41
N ALA A 140 -6.58 9.39 -18.01
CA ALA A 140 -6.10 10.14 -19.18
C ALA A 140 -7.04 10.01 -20.38
N ARG A 141 -7.63 8.82 -20.59
CA ARG A 141 -8.64 8.62 -21.64
C ARG A 141 -9.96 9.30 -21.33
N ALA A 142 -10.31 9.52 -20.06
CA ALA A 142 -11.63 10.05 -19.70
C ALA A 142 -11.72 11.59 -19.71
N ALA A 143 -10.61 12.30 -19.51
CA ALA A 143 -10.59 13.76 -19.41
C ALA A 143 -10.33 14.45 -20.75
N LYS A 144 -10.91 15.64 -20.96
CA LYS A 144 -10.56 16.53 -22.09
C LYS A 144 -9.10 16.98 -22.03
N ARG A 145 -8.67 17.34 -20.82
CA ARG A 145 -7.28 17.70 -20.49
C ARG A 145 -6.95 17.11 -19.13
N PHE A 146 -5.79 16.49 -19.01
CA PHE A 146 -5.32 15.91 -17.75
C PHE A 146 -3.99 16.56 -17.35
N ILE A 147 -3.97 17.22 -16.19
CA ILE A 147 -2.77 17.78 -15.56
C ILE A 147 -2.46 16.90 -14.35
N ARG A 148 -1.25 16.34 -14.32
CA ARG A 148 -0.88 15.36 -13.30
C ARG A 148 0.61 15.42 -12.96
N PHE A 149 0.91 15.28 -11.68
CA PHE A 149 2.26 15.05 -11.14
C PHE A 149 2.14 14.67 -9.67
N ASP A 150 3.23 14.31 -9.00
CA ASP A 150 3.20 14.04 -7.56
C ASP A 150 3.03 15.35 -6.77
N MET A 151 1.77 15.75 -6.55
CA MET A 151 1.44 16.97 -5.82
C MET A 151 1.70 16.84 -4.31
N ALA A 152 1.75 15.62 -3.78
CA ALA A 152 2.11 15.39 -2.38
C ALA A 152 3.60 15.65 -2.16
N GLN A 153 4.46 15.13 -3.05
CA GLN A 153 5.88 15.41 -3.05
C GLN A 153 6.16 16.91 -3.28
N ALA A 154 5.44 17.55 -4.22
CA ALA A 154 5.60 18.98 -4.47
C ALA A 154 5.24 19.84 -3.24
N ALA A 155 4.20 19.44 -2.50
CA ALA A 155 3.81 20.08 -1.25
C ALA A 155 4.89 19.90 -0.17
N GLU A 156 5.41 18.67 0.01
CA GLU A 156 6.47 18.36 0.98
C GLU A 156 7.76 19.15 0.67
N ALA A 157 8.22 19.16 -0.57
CA ALA A 157 9.41 19.89 -1.01
C ALA A 157 9.29 21.42 -0.79
N SER A 158 8.05 21.92 -0.79
CA SER A 158 7.75 23.33 -0.54
C SER A 158 7.47 23.64 0.93
N GLY A 159 7.39 22.63 1.80
CA GLY A 159 6.99 22.78 3.20
C GLY A 159 5.54 23.24 3.36
N SER A 160 4.66 22.87 2.42
CA SER A 160 3.28 23.33 2.32
C SER A 160 2.28 22.16 2.26
N VAL A 161 1.02 22.47 1.98
CA VAL A 161 -0.09 21.52 1.86
C VAL A 161 -0.48 21.29 0.41
N ILE A 162 -1.07 20.13 0.12
CA ILE A 162 -1.47 19.74 -1.24
C ILE A 162 -2.53 20.68 -1.85
N SER A 163 -3.36 21.31 -1.02
CA SER A 163 -4.33 22.32 -1.49
C SER A 163 -3.65 23.51 -2.16
N ALA A 164 -2.48 23.97 -1.69
CA ALA A 164 -1.72 25.05 -2.33
C ALA A 164 -1.16 24.63 -3.70
N VAL A 165 -0.72 23.37 -3.83
CA VAL A 165 -0.26 22.81 -5.10
C VAL A 165 -1.42 22.68 -6.09
N LEU A 166 -2.56 22.14 -5.66
CA LEU A 166 -3.77 22.05 -6.49
C LEU A 166 -4.26 23.43 -6.95
N PHE A 167 -4.23 24.44 -6.07
CA PHE A 167 -4.62 25.80 -6.41
C PHE A 167 -3.65 26.43 -7.43
N GLY A 168 -2.35 26.18 -7.30
CA GLY A 168 -1.35 26.59 -8.28
C GLY A 168 -1.52 25.90 -9.63
N ALA A 169 -1.77 24.58 -9.63
CA ALA A 169 -2.04 23.83 -10.85
C ALA A 169 -3.34 24.29 -11.54
N LEU A 170 -4.38 24.64 -10.77
CA LEU A 170 -5.62 25.23 -11.28
C LEU A 170 -5.34 26.57 -11.96
N ALA A 171 -4.57 27.45 -11.34
CA ALA A 171 -4.17 28.72 -11.94
C ALA A 171 -3.33 28.51 -13.22
N GLY A 172 -2.34 27.61 -13.18
CA GLY A 172 -1.47 27.30 -14.31
C GLY A 172 -2.19 26.59 -15.47
N SER A 173 -3.31 25.92 -15.20
CA SER A 173 -4.15 25.31 -16.24
C SER A 173 -4.75 26.35 -17.19
N GLY A 174 -4.96 27.59 -16.72
CA GLY A 174 -5.62 28.66 -17.47
C GLY A 174 -7.11 28.44 -17.73
N VAL A 175 -7.74 27.47 -17.05
CA VAL A 175 -9.17 27.15 -17.26
C VAL A 175 -10.11 28.19 -16.63
N LEU A 176 -9.65 28.89 -15.60
CA LEU A 176 -10.44 29.92 -14.91
C LEU A 176 -10.06 31.33 -15.42
N PRO A 177 -11.03 32.26 -15.49
CA PRO A 177 -10.85 33.60 -16.03
C PRO A 177 -10.17 34.58 -15.04
N PHE A 178 -9.16 34.12 -14.32
CA PHE A 178 -8.45 34.92 -13.32
C PHE A 178 -6.94 34.89 -13.55
N SER A 179 -6.29 36.03 -13.28
CA SER A 179 -4.85 36.20 -13.39
C SER A 179 -4.10 35.53 -12.22
N ARG A 180 -2.83 35.18 -12.45
CA ARG A 180 -1.94 34.63 -11.40
C ARG A 180 -1.92 35.50 -10.14
N ALA A 181 -1.86 36.83 -10.30
CA ALA A 181 -1.86 37.77 -9.18
C ALA A 181 -3.14 37.71 -8.33
N GLN A 182 -4.31 37.45 -8.95
CA GLN A 182 -5.57 37.29 -8.22
C GLN A 182 -5.56 36.01 -7.37
N PHE A 183 -5.00 34.91 -7.88
CA PHE A 183 -4.79 33.69 -7.10
C PHE A 183 -3.79 33.90 -5.95
N GLU A 184 -2.66 34.56 -6.20
CA GLU A 184 -1.66 34.84 -5.17
C GLU A 184 -2.25 35.70 -4.03
N SER A 185 -3.04 36.72 -4.39
CA SER A 185 -3.74 37.58 -3.42
C SER A 185 -4.73 36.81 -2.53
N THR A 186 -5.41 35.78 -3.05
CA THR A 186 -6.26 34.88 -2.24
C THR A 186 -5.45 34.14 -1.18
N ILE A 187 -4.28 33.62 -1.52
CA ILE A 187 -3.40 32.93 -0.57
C ILE A 187 -2.96 33.91 0.53
N GLU A 188 -2.62 35.15 0.16
CA GLU A 188 -2.23 36.20 1.11
C GLU A 188 -3.37 36.56 2.08
N ARG A 189 -4.61 36.73 1.58
CA ARG A 189 -5.80 36.97 2.42
C ARG A 189 -6.06 35.84 3.41
N GLY A 190 -5.78 34.59 3.01
CA GLY A 190 -5.94 33.43 3.88
C GLY A 190 -5.05 33.46 5.15
N GLY A 191 -3.95 34.22 5.15
CA GLY A 191 -3.13 34.53 6.34
C GLY A 191 -2.34 33.37 6.96
N VAL A 192 -2.68 32.11 6.68
CA VAL A 192 -2.04 30.93 7.27
C VAL A 192 -1.02 30.33 6.30
N GLY A 193 0.24 30.24 6.75
CA GLY A 193 1.29 29.57 5.97
C GLY A 193 1.56 30.22 4.61
N VAL A 194 1.31 31.53 4.46
CA VAL A 194 1.33 32.25 3.18
C VAL A 194 2.61 32.01 2.37
N LYS A 195 3.80 32.15 2.98
CA LYS A 195 5.08 31.97 2.28
C LYS A 195 5.26 30.54 1.71
N PRO A 196 5.14 29.46 2.50
CA PRO A 196 5.12 28.10 1.96
C PRO A 196 4.03 27.85 0.91
N SER A 197 2.83 28.39 1.11
CA SER A 197 1.71 28.26 0.16
C SER A 197 2.00 28.92 -1.18
N LEU A 198 2.52 30.14 -1.19
CA LEU A 198 2.93 30.84 -2.42
C LEU A 198 4.07 30.12 -3.15
N LYS A 199 5.05 29.57 -2.41
CA LYS A 199 6.12 28.74 -3.00
C LYS A 199 5.55 27.50 -3.69
N ALA A 200 4.68 26.77 -3.01
CA ALA A 200 4.03 25.57 -3.54
C ALA A 200 3.12 25.89 -4.74
N PHE A 201 2.35 26.97 -4.63
CA PHE A 201 1.50 27.51 -5.69
C PHE A 201 2.32 27.83 -6.95
N GLY A 202 3.41 28.61 -6.81
CA GLY A 202 4.25 29.01 -7.94
C GLY A 202 4.87 27.82 -8.66
N ALA A 203 5.44 26.87 -7.91
CA ALA A 203 6.01 25.66 -8.50
C ALA A 203 4.96 24.83 -9.26
N ALA A 204 3.74 24.73 -8.72
CA ALA A 204 2.65 24.01 -9.36
C ALA A 204 2.08 24.74 -10.58
N PHE A 205 2.01 26.07 -10.53
CA PHE A 205 1.60 26.93 -11.64
C PHE A 205 2.51 26.74 -12.84
N ASP A 206 3.82 26.87 -12.62
CA ASP A 206 4.82 26.76 -13.68
C ASP A 206 4.80 25.34 -14.28
N ARG A 207 4.63 24.31 -13.45
CA ARG A 207 4.51 22.92 -13.91
C ARG A 207 3.24 22.68 -14.73
N ALA A 208 2.09 23.20 -14.30
CA ALA A 208 0.83 23.07 -15.03
C ALA A 208 0.84 23.83 -16.38
N GLN A 209 1.60 24.92 -16.49
CA GLN A 209 1.81 25.64 -17.76
C GLN A 209 2.72 24.89 -18.74
N GLY A 210 3.70 24.12 -18.23
CA GLY A 210 4.57 23.28 -19.03
C GLY A 210 3.87 22.18 -19.84
N GLY A 211 2.57 21.96 -19.61
CA GLY A 211 1.77 20.90 -20.21
C GLY A 211 1.78 19.63 -19.35
N ASP A 212 1.08 18.58 -19.78
CA ASP A 212 1.27 17.22 -19.23
C ASP A 212 2.70 16.83 -19.57
N ASP A 213 3.64 17.08 -18.67
CA ASP A 213 5.04 16.68 -18.76
C ASP A 213 5.20 15.15 -18.79
N GLY A 214 4.05 14.43 -18.83
CA GLY A 214 3.98 13.03 -19.12
C GLY A 214 4.76 12.27 -18.08
N GLU A 215 4.66 12.69 -16.81
CA GLU A 215 5.37 12.07 -15.69
C GLU A 215 5.23 10.55 -15.89
N PRO A 216 6.34 9.87 -16.27
CA PRO A 216 6.24 8.52 -16.79
C PRO A 216 5.58 7.69 -15.71
N ALA A 217 4.62 6.85 -16.11
CA ALA A 217 4.04 5.84 -15.24
C ALA A 217 5.19 5.20 -14.44
N VAL A 218 5.26 5.52 -13.14
CA VAL A 218 6.28 5.09 -12.17
C VAL A 218 7.56 4.65 -12.89
N GLN A 219 8.46 5.59 -13.21
CA GLN A 219 9.77 5.24 -13.78
C GLN A 219 10.27 3.99 -13.07
N ALA A 220 10.42 2.90 -13.83
CA ALA A 220 10.97 1.65 -13.34
C ALA A 220 12.21 2.03 -12.54
N ALA A 221 12.17 1.75 -11.23
CA ALA A 221 13.17 2.23 -10.29
C ALA A 221 14.55 2.07 -10.94
N VAL A 222 15.23 3.19 -11.17
CA VAL A 222 16.59 3.21 -11.73
C VAL A 222 17.33 2.09 -11.03
N ALA A 223 17.80 1.09 -11.80
CA ALA A 223 18.37 -0.12 -11.25
C ALA A 223 19.37 0.28 -10.18
N ALA A 224 19.02 0.02 -8.92
CA ALA A 224 19.83 0.47 -7.80
C ALA A 224 21.23 -0.12 -8.00
N PRO A 225 22.30 0.67 -7.81
CA PRO A 225 23.65 0.18 -8.00
C PRO A 225 23.85 -1.10 -7.17
N ALA A 226 24.55 -2.08 -7.76
CA ALA A 226 24.78 -3.37 -7.11
C ALA A 226 25.28 -3.15 -5.67
N PRO A 227 24.71 -3.84 -4.67
CA PRO A 227 25.03 -3.56 -3.28
C PRO A 227 26.50 -3.84 -2.99
N GLN A 228 27.19 -2.87 -2.38
CA GLN A 228 28.60 -2.99 -1.97
C GLN A 228 28.70 -3.10 -0.44
N PRO A 229 28.42 -4.27 0.14
CA PRO A 229 28.47 -4.45 1.58
C PRO A 229 29.91 -4.34 2.12
N ARG A 230 30.03 -3.65 3.27
CA ARG A 230 31.31 -3.52 4.00
C ARG A 230 31.71 -4.81 4.72
N HIS A 231 30.75 -5.59 5.20
CA HIS A 231 31.01 -6.80 5.97
C HIS A 231 31.45 -7.97 5.05
N PRO A 232 32.61 -8.62 5.28
CA PRO A 232 33.14 -9.66 4.39
C PRO A 232 32.17 -10.83 4.14
N ALA A 233 31.51 -11.33 5.19
CA ALA A 233 30.58 -12.45 5.04
C ALA A 233 29.31 -12.07 4.24
N VAL A 234 28.91 -10.80 4.23
CA VAL A 234 27.77 -10.34 3.42
C VAL A 234 28.22 -10.16 1.97
N ARG A 235 29.44 -9.66 1.75
CA ARG A 235 30.05 -9.58 0.42
C ARG A 235 30.13 -10.95 -0.26
N ALA A 236 30.54 -11.98 0.48
CA ALA A 236 30.58 -13.35 -0.03
C ALA A 236 29.20 -13.86 -0.50
N LEU A 237 28.10 -13.46 0.18
CA LEU A 237 26.74 -13.79 -0.27
C LEU A 237 26.37 -13.04 -1.55
N VAL A 238 26.73 -11.75 -1.66
CA VAL A 238 26.49 -10.96 -2.89
C VAL A 238 27.24 -11.54 -4.08
N GLU A 239 28.54 -11.83 -3.91
CA GLU A 239 29.38 -12.47 -4.93
C GLU A 239 28.83 -13.85 -5.33
N ARG A 240 28.32 -14.62 -4.36
CA ARG A 240 27.65 -15.90 -4.64
C ARG A 240 26.41 -15.70 -5.51
N VAL A 241 25.57 -14.70 -5.23
CA VAL A 241 24.39 -14.42 -6.06
C VAL A 241 24.82 -14.07 -7.49
N GLN A 242 25.81 -13.19 -7.64
CA GLN A 242 26.32 -12.75 -8.94
C GLN A 242 26.92 -13.89 -9.78
N ARG A 243 27.61 -14.83 -9.13
CA ARG A 243 28.29 -15.95 -9.79
C ARG A 243 27.36 -17.12 -10.11
N SER A 244 26.41 -17.42 -9.23
CA SER A 244 25.66 -18.68 -9.26
C SER A 244 24.25 -18.57 -9.83
N PHE A 245 23.76 -17.36 -10.15
CA PHE A 245 22.38 -17.15 -10.61
C PHE A 245 22.30 -16.22 -11.83
N PRO A 246 21.28 -16.41 -12.70
CA PRO A 246 21.03 -15.54 -13.85
C PRO A 246 20.81 -14.08 -13.43
N GLU A 247 21.33 -13.13 -14.21
CA GLU A 247 21.28 -11.69 -13.94
C GLU A 247 19.85 -11.19 -13.63
N ALA A 248 18.86 -11.68 -14.37
CA ALA A 248 17.45 -11.33 -14.19
C ALA A 248 16.90 -11.64 -12.78
N ALA A 249 17.41 -12.68 -12.11
CA ALA A 249 16.98 -13.07 -10.76
C ALA A 249 17.80 -12.42 -9.63
N GLN A 250 18.97 -11.84 -9.94
CA GLN A 250 19.93 -11.42 -8.91
C GLN A 250 19.35 -10.34 -7.98
N ASN A 251 18.63 -9.35 -8.52
CA ASN A 251 18.03 -8.28 -7.73
C ASN A 251 17.08 -8.83 -6.65
N LEU A 252 16.25 -9.80 -7.02
CA LEU A 252 15.28 -10.40 -6.10
C LEU A 252 15.95 -11.30 -5.06
N LEU A 253 16.96 -12.06 -5.46
CA LEU A 253 17.76 -12.88 -4.56
C LEU A 253 18.52 -12.03 -3.54
N LEU A 254 19.09 -10.89 -3.97
CA LEU A 254 19.77 -9.94 -3.09
C LEU A 254 18.82 -9.34 -2.06
N GLU A 255 17.58 -9.01 -2.45
CA GLU A 255 16.55 -8.58 -1.50
C GLU A 255 16.17 -9.70 -0.51
N GLY A 256 16.10 -10.95 -0.98
CA GLY A 256 15.93 -12.13 -0.13
C GLY A 256 17.06 -12.27 0.90
N VAL A 257 18.31 -12.16 0.46
CA VAL A 257 19.50 -12.19 1.32
C VAL A 257 19.44 -11.07 2.37
N ARG A 258 19.19 -9.83 1.94
CA ARG A 258 19.09 -8.67 2.84
C ARG A 258 18.00 -8.89 3.90
N ARG A 259 16.83 -9.36 3.48
CA ARG A 259 15.69 -9.66 4.35
C ARG A 259 16.02 -10.75 5.37
N LEU A 260 16.72 -11.80 4.97
CA LEU A 260 17.03 -12.95 5.83
C LEU A 260 18.18 -12.70 6.80
N ILE A 261 19.15 -11.85 6.43
CA ILE A 261 20.16 -11.35 7.39
C ILE A 261 19.47 -10.55 8.49
N ASP A 262 18.58 -9.61 8.13
CA ASP A 262 17.81 -8.81 9.08
C ASP A 262 16.88 -9.69 9.94
N TYR A 263 16.26 -10.70 9.32
CA TYR A 263 15.41 -11.66 10.01
C TYR A 263 16.19 -12.50 11.03
N GLN A 264 17.22 -13.21 10.60
CA GLN A 264 17.99 -14.17 11.40
C GLN A 264 19.48 -13.81 11.44
N ASP A 265 20.26 -14.21 10.44
CA ASP A 265 21.71 -13.97 10.35
C ASP A 265 22.24 -14.32 8.95
N VAL A 266 23.55 -14.18 8.75
CA VAL A 266 24.25 -14.47 7.49
C VAL A 266 24.15 -15.96 7.12
N ALA A 267 24.22 -16.87 8.09
CA ALA A 267 24.16 -18.30 7.82
C ALA A 267 22.78 -18.70 7.29
N TYR A 268 21.71 -18.14 7.86
CA TYR A 268 20.35 -18.36 7.42
C TYR A 268 20.06 -17.79 6.03
N ALA A 269 20.67 -16.65 5.67
CA ALA A 269 20.64 -16.16 4.30
C ALA A 269 21.42 -17.07 3.33
N GLY A 270 22.50 -17.71 3.78
CA GLY A 270 23.20 -18.76 3.04
C GLY A 270 22.30 -19.96 2.73
N LEU A 271 21.54 -20.45 3.72
CA LEU A 271 20.57 -21.54 3.55
C LEU A 271 19.51 -21.22 2.48
N TYR A 272 19.06 -19.96 2.41
CA TYR A 272 18.16 -19.52 1.35
C TYR A 272 18.80 -19.65 -0.04
N LEU A 273 20.06 -19.24 -0.20
CA LEU A 273 20.78 -19.41 -1.46
C LEU A 273 21.03 -20.90 -1.78
N ASP A 274 21.23 -21.76 -0.78
CA ASP A 274 21.34 -23.21 -1.00
C ASP A 274 20.05 -23.78 -1.58
N ARG A 275 18.90 -23.41 -1.01
CA ARG A 275 17.58 -23.79 -1.52
C ARG A 275 17.31 -23.23 -2.92
N MET A 276 17.64 -21.97 -3.17
CA MET A 276 17.47 -21.36 -4.49
C MET A 276 18.39 -21.96 -5.53
N ALA A 277 19.61 -22.39 -5.16
CA ALA A 277 20.51 -23.08 -6.08
C ALA A 277 19.91 -24.42 -6.56
N ALA A 278 19.21 -25.15 -5.69
CA ALA A 278 18.50 -26.37 -6.08
C ALA A 278 17.37 -26.09 -7.09
N VAL A 279 16.67 -24.95 -6.96
CA VAL A 279 15.63 -24.53 -7.90
C VAL A 279 16.23 -24.06 -9.22
N ALA A 280 17.33 -23.30 -9.19
CA ALA A 280 18.04 -22.84 -10.37
C ALA A 280 18.67 -23.99 -11.19
N ALA A 281 18.95 -25.13 -10.55
CA ALA A 281 19.47 -26.32 -11.20
C ALA A 281 18.41 -27.12 -11.99
N ILE A 282 17.11 -26.77 -11.89
CA ILE A 282 16.04 -27.44 -12.62
C ILE A 282 16.16 -27.09 -14.13
N PRO A 283 16.31 -28.08 -15.02
CA PRO A 283 16.45 -27.83 -16.46
C PRO A 283 15.24 -27.11 -17.07
N GLY A 284 15.50 -26.26 -18.07
CA GLY A 284 14.47 -25.51 -18.83
C GLY A 284 14.53 -24.00 -18.61
N ASP A 285 13.80 -23.25 -19.44
CA ASP A 285 13.63 -21.81 -19.24
C ASP A 285 12.63 -21.54 -18.12
N ASN A 286 13.17 -21.52 -16.89
CA ASN A 286 12.42 -21.43 -15.65
C ASN A 286 12.61 -20.08 -14.96
N GLN A 287 12.94 -19.01 -15.69
CA GLN A 287 13.20 -17.69 -15.10
C GLN A 287 12.05 -17.22 -14.20
N ARG A 288 10.80 -17.34 -14.68
CA ARG A 288 9.61 -16.98 -13.91
C ARG A 288 9.44 -17.84 -12.66
N LEU A 289 9.77 -19.13 -12.73
CA LEU A 289 9.71 -20.03 -11.57
C LEU A 289 10.77 -19.64 -10.53
N LEU A 290 11.98 -19.34 -10.99
CA LEU A 290 13.07 -18.90 -10.13
C LEU A 290 12.70 -17.59 -9.41
N ASP A 291 12.13 -16.63 -10.12
CA ASP A 291 11.71 -15.35 -9.56
C ASP A 291 10.58 -15.52 -8.53
N GLU A 292 9.51 -16.23 -8.89
CA GLU A 292 8.40 -16.47 -7.95
C GLU A 292 8.85 -17.27 -6.73
N THR A 293 9.72 -18.28 -6.90
CA THR A 293 10.25 -19.06 -5.78
C THR A 293 11.19 -18.22 -4.92
N ALA A 294 12.07 -17.39 -5.51
CA ALA A 294 12.97 -16.50 -4.78
C ALA A 294 12.20 -15.53 -3.89
N ARG A 295 11.15 -14.90 -4.45
CA ARG A 295 10.23 -13.99 -3.75
C ARG A 295 9.56 -14.69 -2.58
N HIS A 296 8.87 -15.80 -2.86
CA HIS A 296 8.00 -16.45 -1.89
C HIS A 296 8.76 -17.25 -0.84
N LEU A 297 9.91 -17.83 -1.18
CA LEU A 297 10.77 -18.49 -0.21
C LEU A 297 11.37 -17.49 0.78
N ALA A 298 11.83 -16.32 0.31
CA ALA A 298 12.34 -15.28 1.21
C ALA A 298 11.26 -14.81 2.19
N LEU A 299 10.02 -14.64 1.72
CA LEU A 299 8.87 -14.28 2.55
C LEU A 299 8.54 -15.38 3.57
N TRP A 300 8.46 -16.64 3.14
CA TRP A 300 8.12 -17.75 4.02
C TRP A 300 9.21 -18.01 5.06
N MET A 301 10.49 -17.99 4.66
CA MET A 301 11.61 -18.15 5.59
C MET A 301 11.71 -17.02 6.62
N SER A 302 11.03 -15.90 6.42
CA SER A 302 11.01 -14.74 7.32
C SER A 302 9.59 -14.41 7.81
N TYR A 303 8.85 -15.45 8.20
CA TYR A 303 7.53 -15.34 8.79
C TYR A 303 7.51 -14.47 10.06
N GLU A 304 6.36 -13.86 10.35
CA GLU A 304 6.18 -12.98 11.51
C GLU A 304 5.96 -13.82 12.79
N ASP A 305 7.05 -14.03 13.53
CA ASP A 305 7.02 -14.62 14.88
C ASP A 305 7.06 -13.56 15.98
N THR A 306 6.80 -13.99 17.22
CA THR A 306 6.76 -13.10 18.38
C THR A 306 8.06 -12.29 18.55
N ALA A 307 9.21 -12.93 18.33
CA ALA A 307 10.52 -12.26 18.41
C ALA A 307 10.70 -11.20 17.31
N ARG A 308 10.25 -11.49 16.08
CA ARG A 308 10.30 -10.57 14.94
C ARG A 308 9.37 -9.39 15.15
N VAL A 309 8.12 -9.63 15.56
CA VAL A 309 7.14 -8.56 15.86
C VAL A 309 7.67 -7.65 16.98
N ALA A 310 8.22 -8.23 18.05
CA ALA A 310 8.83 -7.46 19.13
C ALA A 310 10.05 -6.66 18.67
N ALA A 311 10.90 -7.24 17.81
CA ALA A 311 12.02 -6.52 17.21
C ALA A 311 11.55 -5.34 16.35
N LEU A 312 10.52 -5.53 15.52
CA LEU A 312 9.95 -4.45 14.69
C LEU A 312 9.36 -3.32 15.55
N LYS A 313 8.70 -3.65 16.67
CA LYS A 313 8.15 -2.67 17.61
C LYS A 313 9.20 -1.88 18.40
N THR A 314 10.42 -2.41 18.53
CA THR A 314 11.52 -1.79 19.30
C THR A 314 12.59 -1.09 18.42
N ARG A 315 12.42 -1.05 17.09
CA ARG A 315 13.36 -0.39 16.16
C ARG A 315 13.33 1.13 16.29
N ALA A 316 14.51 1.75 16.32
CA ALA A 316 14.66 3.21 16.31
C ALA A 316 13.94 3.87 15.12
N THR A 317 14.10 3.30 13.92
CA THR A 317 13.44 3.79 12.70
C THR A 317 11.91 3.78 12.79
N ARG A 318 11.32 2.89 13.59
CA ARG A 318 9.88 2.92 13.87
C ARG A 318 9.52 4.14 14.73
N PHE A 319 10.28 4.42 15.77
CA PHE A 319 10.04 5.59 16.62
C PHE A 319 10.17 6.89 15.85
N GLU A 320 11.20 7.01 15.01
CA GLU A 320 11.40 8.16 14.11
C GLU A 320 10.24 8.33 13.16
N ARG A 321 9.80 7.24 12.50
CA ARG A 321 8.65 7.26 11.60
C ARG A 321 7.36 7.69 12.31
N VAL A 322 7.05 7.11 13.47
CA VAL A 322 5.83 7.48 14.23
C VAL A 322 5.91 8.94 14.70
N ARG A 323 7.09 9.42 15.10
CA ARG A 323 7.30 10.83 15.46
C ARG A 323 7.05 11.76 14.28
N GLY A 324 7.55 11.39 13.10
CA GLY A 324 7.31 12.12 11.85
C GLY A 324 5.84 12.13 11.44
N GLU A 325 5.19 10.96 11.45
CA GLU A 325 3.76 10.81 11.14
C GLU A 325 2.87 11.63 12.10
N ALA A 326 3.23 11.71 13.38
CA ALA A 326 2.52 12.49 14.39
C ALA A 326 2.94 13.97 14.46
N ARG A 327 3.91 14.42 13.64
CA ARG A 327 4.43 15.81 13.61
C ARG A 327 4.78 16.38 14.99
N VAL A 328 5.36 15.54 15.85
CA VAL A 328 5.69 15.88 17.24
C VAL A 328 6.74 16.99 17.27
N GLN A 329 6.44 18.08 17.98
CA GLN A 329 7.38 19.20 18.16
C GLN A 329 8.49 18.84 19.16
N PRO A 330 9.64 19.54 19.15
CA PRO A 330 10.78 19.23 20.03
C PRO A 330 10.46 19.25 21.54
N ASP A 331 9.47 20.05 21.94
CA ASP A 331 8.98 20.22 23.31
C ASP A 331 7.85 19.24 23.70
N GLN A 332 7.41 18.39 22.77
CA GLN A 332 6.30 17.47 22.98
C GLN A 332 6.76 16.05 23.28
N VAL A 333 6.11 15.42 24.27
CA VAL A 333 6.37 14.03 24.65
C VAL A 333 5.40 13.10 23.90
N LEU A 334 5.96 12.09 23.23
CA LEU A 334 5.19 11.06 22.52
C LEU A 334 5.12 9.76 23.33
N ALA A 335 3.92 9.34 23.71
CA ALA A 335 3.66 8.03 24.26
C ALA A 335 3.11 7.08 23.19
N ILE A 336 3.81 5.98 22.96
CA ILE A 336 3.40 4.92 22.04
C ILE A 336 2.86 3.74 22.84
N ASN A 337 1.57 3.45 22.65
CA ASN A 337 0.85 2.34 23.26
C ASN A 337 0.54 1.26 22.22
N GLU A 338 0.95 0.03 22.50
CA GLU A 338 0.76 -1.14 21.64
C GLU A 338 -0.26 -2.07 22.28
N TYR A 339 -1.34 -2.38 21.56
CA TYR A 339 -2.26 -3.42 21.97
C TYR A 339 -1.71 -4.79 21.55
N MET A 340 -1.59 -5.71 22.50
CA MET A 340 -1.10 -7.07 22.26
C MET A 340 -2.03 -8.07 22.93
N HIS A 341 -2.37 -9.13 22.20
CA HIS A 341 -3.16 -10.24 22.72
C HIS A 341 -2.38 -11.54 22.54
N PRO A 342 -1.32 -11.78 23.35
CA PRO A 342 -0.45 -12.93 23.18
C PRO A 342 -1.23 -14.20 23.50
N ARG A 343 -1.38 -15.10 22.54
CA ARG A 343 -2.04 -16.40 22.74
C ARG A 343 -1.05 -17.38 23.40
N LEU A 344 -1.56 -18.36 24.15
CA LEU A 344 -0.73 -19.45 24.71
C LEU A 344 0.14 -20.08 23.62
N GLN A 345 -0.46 -20.33 22.45
CA GLN A 345 0.22 -20.94 21.33
C GLN A 345 1.42 -20.10 20.85
N GLU A 346 1.28 -18.78 20.77
CA GLU A 346 2.39 -17.88 20.38
C GLU A 346 3.53 -17.89 21.39
N ILE A 347 3.20 -18.03 22.68
CA ILE A 347 4.20 -18.18 23.75
C ILE A 347 4.93 -19.51 23.57
N CYS A 348 4.21 -20.62 23.42
CA CYS A 348 4.79 -21.94 23.20
C CYS A 348 5.66 -22.00 21.92
N GLU A 349 5.22 -21.35 20.85
CA GLU A 349 5.94 -21.23 19.58
C GLU A 349 7.23 -20.42 19.68
N THR A 350 7.34 -19.53 20.66
CA THR A 350 8.54 -18.72 20.92
C THR A 350 9.59 -19.49 21.73
N LEU A 351 9.19 -20.56 22.43
CA LEU A 351 10.06 -21.37 23.26
C LEU A 351 10.83 -22.42 22.45
N PRO A 352 12.02 -22.85 22.91
CA PRO A 352 12.72 -23.99 22.33
C PRO A 352 11.83 -25.23 22.25
N GLY A 353 11.97 -26.04 21.20
CA GLY A 353 11.00 -27.05 20.78
C GLY A 353 10.68 -28.12 21.82
N GLY A 354 11.60 -28.44 22.72
CA GLY A 354 11.34 -29.35 23.85
C GLY A 354 10.43 -28.72 24.91
N ILE A 355 10.70 -27.47 25.26
CA ILE A 355 9.96 -26.71 26.29
C ILE A 355 8.57 -26.35 25.79
N GLY A 356 8.46 -25.90 24.53
CA GLY A 356 7.16 -25.59 23.91
C GLY A 356 6.23 -26.81 23.90
N ARG A 357 6.74 -27.98 23.50
CA ARG A 357 5.98 -29.24 23.51
C ARG A 357 5.56 -29.65 24.92
N TRP A 358 6.49 -29.57 25.86
CA TRP A 358 6.21 -29.88 27.26
C TRP A 358 5.11 -28.96 27.82
N LEU A 359 5.19 -27.65 27.56
CA LEU A 359 4.20 -26.68 28.05
C LEU A 359 2.82 -26.92 27.43
N MET A 360 2.74 -27.20 26.12
CA MET A 360 1.48 -27.52 25.45
C MET A 360 0.85 -28.83 25.94
N GLY A 361 1.67 -29.84 26.26
CA GLY A 361 1.23 -31.14 26.77
C GLY A 361 0.96 -31.17 28.29
N SER A 362 1.35 -30.12 29.02
CA SER A 362 1.16 -30.04 30.47
C SER A 362 -0.23 -29.51 30.84
N THR A 363 -0.76 -29.91 32.00
CA THR A 363 -2.10 -29.46 32.47
C THR A 363 -2.02 -28.23 33.36
N LEU A 364 -1.21 -28.26 34.42
CA LEU A 364 -1.12 -27.17 35.41
C LEU A 364 -0.36 -25.93 34.88
N PRO A 365 0.88 -26.05 34.35
CA PRO A 365 1.61 -24.93 33.74
C PRO A 365 0.83 -24.23 32.62
N LYS A 366 0.15 -25.01 31.77
CA LYS A 366 -0.69 -24.51 30.69
C LYS A 366 -1.82 -23.62 31.21
N LYS A 367 -2.60 -24.11 32.19
CA LYS A 367 -3.69 -23.34 32.82
C LYS A 367 -3.20 -22.04 33.47
N LEU A 368 -1.99 -22.05 34.04
CA LEU A 368 -1.40 -20.84 34.62
C LEU A 368 -1.10 -19.81 33.53
N VAL A 369 -0.43 -20.20 32.44
CA VAL A 369 -0.11 -19.29 31.33
C VAL A 369 -1.38 -18.80 30.64
N GLU A 370 -2.37 -19.68 30.44
CA GLU A 370 -3.68 -19.32 29.86
C GLU A 370 -4.37 -18.19 30.62
N ARG A 371 -4.37 -18.24 31.96
CA ARG A 371 -4.91 -17.15 32.80
C ARG A 371 -4.23 -15.81 32.54
N PHE A 372 -2.94 -15.81 32.24
CA PHE A 372 -2.22 -14.58 31.90
C PHE A 372 -2.49 -14.09 30.47
N THR A 373 -2.92 -14.96 29.57
CA THR A 373 -3.17 -14.63 28.14
C THR A 373 -4.64 -14.36 27.80
N GLN A 374 -5.56 -14.48 28.75
CA GLN A 374 -7.01 -14.33 28.54
C GLN A 374 -7.46 -12.93 28.12
N HIS A 375 -6.68 -11.89 28.41
CA HIS A 375 -7.03 -10.50 28.09
C HIS A 375 -5.96 -9.83 27.25
N GLY A 376 -6.40 -8.99 26.31
CA GLY A 376 -5.50 -8.07 25.61
C GLY A 376 -4.83 -7.12 26.60
N ARG A 377 -3.58 -6.77 26.32
CA ARG A 377 -2.76 -5.89 27.15
C ARG A 377 -2.29 -4.72 26.33
N VAL A 378 -2.32 -3.53 26.94
CA VAL A 378 -1.70 -2.34 26.38
C VAL A 378 -0.31 -2.22 26.96
N ILE A 379 0.70 -2.23 26.09
CA ILE A 379 2.10 -2.10 26.45
C ILE A 379 2.60 -0.77 25.91
N GLN A 380 3.03 0.11 26.81
CA GLN A 380 3.65 1.36 26.40
C GLN A 380 5.10 1.12 25.97
N THR A 381 5.33 0.92 24.67
CA THR A 381 6.66 0.64 24.09
C THR A 381 7.63 1.82 24.20
N SER A 382 7.09 3.02 24.39
CA SER A 382 7.86 4.24 24.71
C SER A 382 8.36 4.30 26.16
N SER A 383 7.86 3.44 27.05
CA SER A 383 8.36 3.35 28.44
C SER A 383 9.57 2.42 28.52
N LEU A 384 10.46 2.66 29.49
CA LEU A 384 11.64 1.79 29.70
C LEU A 384 11.24 0.33 29.95
N ARG A 385 10.23 0.10 30.81
CA ARG A 385 9.75 -1.25 31.14
C ARG A 385 9.17 -1.97 29.92
N GLY A 386 8.30 -1.29 29.16
CA GLY A 386 7.70 -1.86 27.95
C GLY A 386 8.74 -2.14 26.87
N TYR A 387 9.68 -1.22 26.67
CA TYR A 387 10.79 -1.38 25.73
C TYR A 387 11.69 -2.57 26.10
N LEU A 388 12.15 -2.64 27.35
CA LEU A 388 13.02 -3.73 27.81
C LEU A 388 12.33 -5.09 27.71
N MET A 389 11.04 -5.17 28.06
CA MET A 389 10.27 -6.39 27.91
C MET A 389 10.23 -6.86 26.45
N LEU A 390 9.85 -5.99 25.51
CA LEU A 390 9.85 -6.34 24.08
C LEU A 390 11.25 -6.62 23.55
N ARG A 391 12.28 -5.95 24.07
CA ARG A 391 13.67 -6.19 23.68
C ARG A 391 14.14 -7.58 24.12
N THR A 392 13.74 -8.04 25.30
CA THR A 392 14.01 -9.40 25.79
C THR A 392 13.33 -10.44 24.89
N VAL A 393 12.06 -10.22 24.53
CA VAL A 393 11.34 -11.08 23.58
C VAL A 393 12.02 -11.09 22.20
N ALA A 394 12.46 -9.92 21.72
CA ALA A 394 13.21 -9.81 20.47
C ALA A 394 14.56 -10.54 20.52
N ALA A 395 15.24 -10.58 21.67
CA ALA A 395 16.50 -11.30 21.86
C ALA A 395 16.33 -12.83 21.77
N MET A 396 15.12 -13.35 21.99
CA MET A 396 14.79 -14.77 21.80
C MET A 396 14.92 -15.23 20.34
N LYS A 397 15.10 -14.29 19.39
CA LYS A 397 15.57 -14.55 18.01
C LYS A 397 16.73 -15.56 17.93
N ARG A 398 17.62 -15.59 18.93
CA ARG A 398 18.74 -16.54 18.99
C ARG A 398 18.30 -18.01 19.03
N TRP A 399 17.14 -18.29 19.62
CA TRP A 399 16.59 -19.64 19.73
C TRP A 399 15.61 -19.97 18.62
N ARG A 400 15.34 -19.05 17.69
CA ARG A 400 14.34 -19.21 16.63
C ARG A 400 14.48 -20.53 15.89
N LEU A 401 15.69 -20.88 15.46
CA LEU A 401 15.94 -22.11 14.70
C LEU A 401 15.76 -23.40 15.51
N SER A 402 15.54 -23.28 16.83
CA SER A 402 15.26 -24.40 17.73
C SER A 402 13.79 -24.46 18.17
N THR A 403 12.94 -23.51 17.76
CA THR A 403 11.54 -23.49 18.19
C THR A 403 10.70 -24.52 17.43
N MET A 404 9.55 -24.90 18.02
CA MET A 404 8.59 -25.77 17.34
C MET A 404 8.10 -25.15 16.04
N ARG A 405 7.81 -23.84 16.08
CA ARG A 405 7.31 -23.12 14.92
C ARG A 405 8.28 -23.17 13.75
N TYR A 406 9.58 -22.96 14.03
CA TYR A 406 10.58 -23.10 12.98
C TYR A 406 10.59 -24.52 12.38
N ALA A 407 10.54 -25.55 13.22
CA ALA A 407 10.53 -26.93 12.73
C ALA A 407 9.32 -27.22 11.82
N ASP A 408 8.14 -26.72 12.18
CA ASP A 408 6.91 -26.89 11.39
C ASP A 408 6.94 -26.09 10.09
N GLU A 409 7.33 -24.82 10.14
CA GLU A 409 7.47 -23.96 8.95
C GLU A 409 8.53 -24.51 8.00
N ASN A 410 9.69 -24.91 8.54
CA ASN A 410 10.78 -25.47 7.75
C ASN A 410 10.36 -26.76 7.05
N ARG A 411 9.64 -27.65 7.74
CA ARG A 411 9.08 -28.87 7.14
C ARG A 411 8.14 -28.55 5.98
N ARG A 412 7.26 -27.56 6.13
CA ARG A 412 6.34 -27.11 5.07
C ARG A 412 7.09 -26.49 3.89
N ILE A 413 8.10 -25.66 4.15
CA ILE A 413 8.97 -25.05 3.13
C ILE A 413 9.68 -26.15 2.31
N GLU A 414 10.29 -27.14 2.97
CA GLU A 414 10.97 -28.22 2.28
C GLU A 414 10.00 -29.06 1.43
N GLN A 415 8.83 -29.39 1.96
CA GLN A 415 7.79 -30.09 1.20
C GLN A 415 7.31 -29.29 0.00
N TRP A 416 7.14 -27.98 0.14
CA TRP A 416 6.75 -27.07 -0.94
C TRP A 416 7.82 -26.99 -2.03
N LEU A 417 9.10 -26.85 -1.67
CA LEU A 417 10.22 -26.84 -2.62
C LEU A 417 10.34 -28.16 -3.37
N GLN A 418 10.18 -29.29 -2.68
CA GLN A 418 10.17 -30.63 -3.29
C GLN A 418 9.05 -30.77 -4.32
N ARG A 419 7.84 -30.29 -4.00
CA ARG A 419 6.71 -30.32 -4.93
C ARG A 419 6.95 -29.42 -6.14
N ILE A 420 7.53 -28.24 -5.94
CA ILE A 420 7.93 -27.36 -7.05
C ILE A 420 8.90 -28.08 -7.99
N ALA A 421 9.97 -28.65 -7.44
CA ALA A 421 10.99 -29.34 -8.23
C ALA A 421 10.41 -30.53 -9.00
N ALA A 422 9.58 -31.36 -8.37
CA ALA A 422 8.93 -32.50 -9.00
C ALA A 422 7.95 -32.08 -10.10
N THR A 423 7.24 -30.96 -9.90
CA THR A 423 6.24 -30.46 -10.87
C THR A 423 6.91 -29.79 -12.06
N ALA A 424 7.97 -29.01 -11.83
CA ALA A 424 8.66 -28.24 -12.86
C ALA A 424 9.24 -29.13 -13.97
N GLN A 425 9.65 -30.36 -13.65
CA GLN A 425 10.14 -31.34 -14.63
C GLN A 425 9.07 -31.76 -15.65
N ARG A 426 7.78 -31.66 -15.30
CA ARG A 426 6.65 -32.12 -16.14
C ARG A 426 5.82 -30.96 -16.67
N ASN A 427 5.58 -29.96 -15.84
CA ASN A 427 4.76 -28.80 -16.13
C ASN A 427 5.32 -27.56 -15.41
N PRO A 428 6.24 -26.82 -16.06
CA PRO A 428 6.85 -25.60 -15.51
C PRO A 428 5.83 -24.53 -15.11
N GLU A 429 4.77 -24.34 -15.90
CA GLU A 429 3.74 -23.34 -15.60
C GLU A 429 2.95 -23.69 -14.34
N LEU A 430 2.62 -24.97 -14.14
CA LEU A 430 1.98 -25.43 -12.91
C LEU A 430 2.89 -25.27 -11.69
N ALA A 431 4.20 -25.48 -11.86
CA ALA A 431 5.18 -25.26 -10.79
C ALA A 431 5.25 -23.78 -10.38
N VAL A 432 5.10 -22.85 -11.33
CA VAL A 432 5.00 -21.40 -11.04
C VAL A 432 3.76 -21.12 -10.19
N GLU A 433 2.60 -21.66 -10.56
CA GLU A 433 1.37 -21.47 -9.78
C GLU A 433 1.47 -22.08 -8.38
N LEU A 434 2.14 -23.24 -8.26
CA LEU A 434 2.45 -23.86 -6.98
C LEU A 434 3.39 -23.00 -6.12
N ALA A 435 4.38 -22.33 -6.72
CA ALA A 435 5.22 -21.38 -6.02
C ALA A 435 4.39 -20.19 -5.49
N GLN A 436 3.44 -19.70 -6.28
CA GLN A 436 2.55 -18.61 -5.87
C GLN A 436 1.54 -19.00 -4.78
N CYS A 437 1.30 -20.29 -4.51
CA CYS A 437 0.43 -20.73 -3.40
C CYS A 437 0.97 -20.30 -2.03
N GLN A 438 2.25 -19.97 -1.89
CA GLN A 438 2.81 -19.41 -0.65
C GLN A 438 2.08 -18.14 -0.20
N ARG A 439 1.46 -17.39 -1.12
CA ARG A 439 0.65 -16.18 -0.82
C ARG A 439 -0.48 -16.43 0.18
N LEU A 440 -0.95 -17.68 0.29
CA LEU A 440 -1.97 -18.09 1.27
C LEU A 440 -1.42 -18.10 2.70
N VAL A 441 -0.13 -18.35 2.87
CA VAL A 441 0.53 -18.47 4.18
C VAL A 441 1.13 -17.12 4.58
N LYS A 442 0.37 -16.32 5.33
CA LYS A 442 0.80 -14.99 5.77
C LYS A 442 0.29 -14.62 7.16
N GLY A 443 0.89 -13.58 7.72
CA GLY A 443 0.50 -12.99 8.99
C GLY A 443 0.93 -13.82 10.19
N TYR A 444 0.24 -13.58 11.31
CA TYR A 444 0.43 -14.24 12.60
C TYR A 444 -0.94 -14.57 13.20
N SER A 445 -0.96 -15.37 14.27
CA SER A 445 -2.18 -15.76 14.98
C SER A 445 -3.24 -16.43 14.06
N ASP A 446 -4.53 -16.13 14.27
CA ASP A 446 -5.65 -16.67 13.49
C ASP A 446 -5.51 -16.44 11.98
N THR A 447 -4.87 -15.34 11.57
CA THR A 447 -4.64 -15.04 10.15
C THR A 447 -3.73 -16.09 9.52
N HIS A 448 -2.67 -16.47 10.25
CA HIS A 448 -1.75 -17.50 9.82
C HIS A 448 -2.42 -18.89 9.83
N GLU A 449 -3.14 -19.24 10.89
CA GLU A 449 -3.85 -20.53 10.98
C GLU A 449 -4.88 -20.70 9.85
N ARG A 450 -5.67 -19.65 9.55
CA ARG A 450 -6.60 -19.64 8.41
C ARG A 450 -5.85 -19.83 7.09
N GLY A 451 -4.78 -19.07 6.88
CA GLY A 451 -3.95 -19.15 5.68
C GLY A 451 -3.36 -20.54 5.45
N VAL A 452 -2.83 -21.16 6.50
CA VAL A 452 -2.30 -22.53 6.46
C VAL A 452 -3.39 -23.57 6.17
N ARG A 453 -4.59 -23.45 6.75
CA ARG A 453 -5.71 -24.35 6.43
C ARG A 453 -6.11 -24.27 4.96
N ASN A 454 -6.19 -23.06 4.40
CA ASN A 454 -6.49 -22.86 2.99
C ASN A 454 -5.37 -23.43 2.10
N TYR A 455 -4.11 -23.16 2.46
CA TYR A 455 -2.95 -23.74 1.78
C TYR A 455 -3.00 -25.28 1.78
N ASP A 456 -3.18 -25.91 2.94
CA ASP A 456 -3.25 -27.37 3.07
C ASP A 456 -4.42 -27.96 2.27
N THR A 457 -5.50 -27.22 2.10
CA THR A 457 -6.66 -27.64 1.29
C THR A 457 -6.37 -27.57 -0.21
N VAL A 458 -5.78 -26.47 -0.68
CA VAL A 458 -5.32 -26.33 -2.07
C VAL A 458 -4.25 -27.37 -2.40
N MET A 459 -3.32 -27.63 -1.46
CA MET A 459 -2.29 -28.64 -1.62
C MET A 459 -2.84 -30.06 -1.71
N ARG A 460 -3.86 -30.41 -0.92
CA ARG A 460 -4.56 -31.71 -1.04
C ARG A 460 -5.26 -31.86 -2.39
N ALA A 461 -5.88 -30.80 -2.89
CA ALA A 461 -6.50 -30.79 -4.23
C ALA A 461 -5.44 -31.00 -5.33
N PHE A 462 -4.30 -30.32 -5.21
CA PHE A 462 -3.15 -30.51 -6.10
C PHE A 462 -2.60 -31.95 -6.04
N GLU A 463 -2.44 -32.53 -4.85
CA GLU A 463 -1.97 -33.92 -4.68
C GLU A 463 -2.91 -34.94 -5.33
N ARG A 464 -4.22 -34.72 -5.26
CA ARG A 464 -5.23 -35.59 -5.89
C ARG A 464 -5.18 -35.50 -7.42
N ALA A 465 -5.05 -34.29 -7.97
CA ALA A 465 -5.01 -34.06 -9.42
C ALA A 465 -3.65 -34.41 -10.06
N GLY A 466 -2.56 -34.24 -9.30
CA GLY A 466 -1.20 -34.43 -9.78
C GLY A 466 -0.77 -33.40 -10.84
N ALA A 467 0.27 -33.75 -11.59
CA ALA A 467 0.88 -32.87 -12.60
C ALA A 467 0.01 -32.62 -13.85
N ALA A 468 -1.12 -33.31 -13.99
CA ALA A 468 -2.10 -33.10 -15.06
C ALA A 468 -3.06 -31.93 -14.78
N LEU A 469 -3.03 -31.35 -13.57
CA LEU A 469 -3.84 -30.19 -13.21
C LEU A 469 -3.49 -29.01 -14.12
N ALA A 470 -4.52 -28.37 -14.68
CA ALA A 470 -4.32 -27.16 -15.46
C ALA A 470 -3.77 -26.04 -14.54
N PRO A 471 -2.72 -25.30 -14.94
CA PRO A 471 -2.20 -24.17 -14.15
C PRO A 471 -3.28 -23.14 -13.80
N ALA A 472 -4.21 -22.88 -14.72
CA ALA A 472 -5.34 -21.99 -14.50
C ALA A 472 -6.25 -22.45 -13.35
N THR A 473 -6.48 -23.76 -13.19
CA THR A 473 -7.27 -24.30 -12.08
C THR A 473 -6.59 -24.05 -10.74
N LEU A 474 -5.28 -24.30 -10.63
CA LEU A 474 -4.55 -24.03 -9.39
C LEU A 474 -4.55 -22.54 -9.04
N ARG A 475 -4.44 -21.68 -10.07
CA ARG A 475 -4.57 -20.22 -9.93
C ARG A 475 -5.94 -19.83 -9.37
N GLU A 476 -7.02 -20.38 -9.94
CA GLU A 476 -8.39 -20.11 -9.51
C GLU A 476 -8.64 -20.56 -8.06
N LEU A 477 -8.17 -21.75 -7.67
CA LEU A 477 -8.27 -22.21 -6.29
C LEU A 477 -7.53 -21.28 -5.32
N ARG A 478 -6.32 -20.85 -5.68
CA ARG A 478 -5.54 -19.90 -4.87
C ARG A 478 -6.26 -18.55 -4.75
N ASP A 479 -6.74 -17.99 -5.86
CA ASP A 479 -7.38 -16.69 -5.87
C ASP A 479 -8.74 -16.72 -5.14
N ALA A 480 -9.50 -17.83 -5.25
CA ALA A 480 -10.70 -18.07 -4.47
C ALA A 480 -10.42 -18.13 -2.96
N ALA A 481 -9.31 -18.76 -2.55
CA ALA A 481 -8.87 -18.82 -1.16
C ALA A 481 -8.40 -17.46 -0.61
N LEU A 482 -7.89 -16.57 -1.47
CA LEU A 482 -7.53 -15.19 -1.12
C LEU A 482 -8.73 -14.24 -1.15
N ALA A 483 -9.86 -14.64 -1.71
CA ALA A 483 -11.04 -13.80 -1.87
C ALA A 483 -12.08 -13.95 -0.75
N ASP A 484 -11.86 -14.87 0.20
CA ASP A 484 -12.78 -15.17 1.30
C ASP A 484 -12.06 -15.74 2.53
N GLU A 485 -12.22 -15.08 3.67
CA GLU A 485 -11.65 -15.52 4.95
C GLU A 485 -12.28 -16.80 5.49
N HIS A 486 -13.54 -17.07 5.14
CA HIS A 486 -14.30 -18.22 5.64
C HIS A 486 -14.14 -19.47 4.77
N GLY A 487 -13.56 -19.34 3.57
CA GLY A 487 -13.25 -20.46 2.68
C GLY A 487 -14.42 -20.99 1.85
N HIS A 488 -15.58 -20.31 1.83
CA HIS A 488 -16.73 -20.71 1.02
C HIS A 488 -16.41 -20.63 -0.48
N LYS A 489 -15.72 -19.57 -0.92
CA LYS A 489 -15.30 -19.43 -2.33
C LYS A 489 -14.34 -20.55 -2.76
N LEU A 490 -13.40 -20.91 -1.88
CA LEU A 490 -12.49 -22.02 -2.13
C LEU A 490 -13.27 -23.34 -2.26
N GLN A 491 -14.21 -23.60 -1.35
CA GLN A 491 -15.03 -24.81 -1.41
C GLN A 491 -15.86 -24.89 -2.69
N ALA A 492 -16.46 -23.78 -3.12
CA ALA A 492 -17.20 -23.71 -4.38
C ALA A 492 -16.32 -24.02 -5.59
N ALA A 493 -15.11 -23.44 -5.64
CA ALA A 493 -14.16 -23.71 -6.71
C ALA A 493 -13.67 -25.17 -6.71
N LEU A 494 -13.45 -25.77 -5.54
CA LEU A 494 -13.10 -27.19 -5.42
C LEU A 494 -14.21 -28.09 -5.97
N VAL A 495 -15.47 -27.79 -5.66
CA VAL A 495 -16.63 -28.55 -6.20
C VAL A 495 -16.72 -28.40 -7.72
N GLN A 496 -16.57 -27.17 -8.24
CA GLN A 496 -16.62 -26.89 -9.67
C GLN A 496 -15.58 -27.69 -10.47
N HIS A 497 -14.38 -27.88 -9.91
CA HIS A 497 -13.30 -28.64 -10.54
C HIS A 497 -13.27 -30.12 -10.15
N ALA A 498 -14.27 -30.62 -9.40
CA ALA A 498 -14.33 -31.98 -8.88
C ALA A 498 -13.11 -32.39 -8.02
N LEU A 499 -12.59 -31.45 -7.23
CA LEU A 499 -11.41 -31.61 -6.35
C LEU A 499 -11.74 -31.52 -4.84
N ALA A 500 -13.02 -31.41 -4.49
CA ALA A 500 -13.53 -31.27 -3.11
C ALA A 500 -13.15 -32.43 -2.18
#